data_AF-A0A8E2EW22-F1
#
_entry.id   AF-A0A8E2EW22-F1
#
_cell.length_a   1.000
_cell.length_b   1.000
_cell.length_c   1.000
_cell.angle_alpha   90.00
_cell.angle_beta   90.00
_cell.angle_gamma   90.00
#
_symmetry.space_group_name_H-M   'P 1'
#
loop_
_entity.id
_entity.type
_entity.pdbx_description
1 polymer ?
#
loop_
_entity_poly.entity_id
_entity_poly.type
_entity_poly.pdbx_seq_one_letter_code
_entity_poly.pdbx_strand_id
1 'polypeptide(L)'
;MPLCTFHLLSLTPATTIPTFLATLHSTPLTPLTIARVIRWIILPTQTSRTPLLAHNTHWDLLLILPTTGPLPPTLQPLIQHHWTVTAGVPSQLLTSFGARNQELLHPAAAT
;
A
#
# COMPACT_ATOMS: atom_id res chain seq x y z
N MET A 1 -11.20 -8.09 15.29
CA MET A 1 -10.11 -7.85 14.32
C MET A 1 -10.55 -6.72 13.40
N PRO A 2 -9.99 -5.50 13.54
CA PRO A 2 -10.26 -4.41 12.60
C PRO A 2 -9.84 -4.81 11.18
N LEU A 3 -10.54 -4.27 10.20
CA LEU A 3 -10.26 -4.50 8.78
C LEU A 3 -9.25 -3.45 8.30
N CYS A 4 -8.23 -3.92 7.60
CA CYS A 4 -7.29 -3.07 6.86
C CYS A 4 -7.37 -3.40 5.38
N THR A 5 -7.22 -2.38 4.55
CA THR A 5 -7.27 -2.53 3.09
C THR A 5 -5.89 -2.31 2.52
N PHE A 6 -5.47 -3.27 1.70
CA PHE A 6 -4.24 -3.25 0.95
C PHE A 6 -4.59 -2.75 -0.45
N HIS A 7 -3.89 -1.72 -0.92
CA HIS A 7 -4.03 -1.17 -2.25
C HIS A 7 -2.70 -1.34 -2.97
N LEU A 8 -2.71 -2.09 -4.07
CA LEU A 8 -1.60 -2.19 -4.99
C LEU A 8 -1.89 -1.26 -6.17
N LEU A 9 -0.98 -0.32 -6.41
CA LEU A 9 -1.20 0.80 -7.31
C LEU A 9 -0.15 0.81 -8.42
N SER A 10 -0.64 0.93 -9.65
CA SER A 10 0.15 1.31 -10.82
C SER A 10 -0.18 2.77 -11.10
N LEU A 11 0.83 3.62 -11.15
CA LEU A 11 0.67 5.06 -11.40
C LEU A 11 0.55 5.33 -12.90
N THR A 12 -0.11 6.43 -13.26
CA THR A 12 -0.12 6.87 -14.65
C THR A 12 1.28 7.30 -15.09
N PRO A 13 1.63 7.23 -16.40
CA PRO A 13 2.97 7.55 -16.87
C PRO A 13 3.41 9.00 -16.59
N ALA A 14 2.45 9.91 -16.37
CA ALA A 14 2.70 11.30 -16.00
C ALA A 14 2.88 11.52 -14.49
N THR A 15 2.58 10.52 -13.65
CA THR A 15 2.62 10.62 -12.20
C THR A 15 3.91 10.03 -11.66
N THR A 16 4.65 10.84 -10.90
CA THR A 16 5.81 10.34 -10.14
C THR A 16 5.40 9.94 -8.72
N ILE A 17 6.17 9.04 -8.09
CA ILE A 17 5.95 8.65 -6.69
C ILE A 17 5.92 9.88 -5.76
N PRO A 18 6.86 10.85 -5.82
CA PRO A 18 6.78 12.06 -5.01
C PRO A 18 5.48 12.86 -5.20
N THR A 19 5.02 13.02 -6.44
CA THR A 19 3.75 13.71 -6.74
C THR A 19 2.55 12.98 -6.14
N PHE A 20 2.53 11.65 -6.24
CA PHE A 20 1.50 10.83 -5.62
C PHE A 20 1.51 10.98 -4.08
N LEU A 21 2.67 10.88 -3.44
CA LEU A 21 2.80 11.00 -1.99
C LEU A 21 2.42 12.39 -1.49
N ALA A 22 2.81 13.46 -2.20
CA ALA A 22 2.39 14.82 -1.88
C ALA A 22 0.86 14.97 -1.94
N THR A 23 0.22 14.38 -2.94
CA THR A 23 -1.26 14.38 -3.06
C THR A 23 -1.90 13.52 -1.98
N LEU A 24 -1.31 12.39 -1.61
CA LEU A 24 -1.79 11.54 -0.53
C LEU A 24 -1.74 12.28 0.81
N HIS A 25 -0.65 12.99 1.10
CA HIS A 25 -0.48 13.77 2.33
C HIS A 25 -1.41 14.99 2.43
N SER A 26 -2.01 15.45 1.33
CA SER A 26 -3.04 16.50 1.38
C SER A 26 -4.44 15.95 1.66
N THR A 27 -4.60 14.61 1.68
CA THR A 27 -5.86 13.94 2.10
C THR A 27 -5.87 13.68 3.61
N PRO A 28 -7.05 13.43 4.22
CA PRO A 28 -7.12 13.05 5.64
C PRO A 28 -6.70 11.59 5.90
N LEU A 29 -6.20 10.86 4.91
CA LEU A 29 -5.79 9.47 5.09
C LEU A 29 -4.50 9.39 5.90
N THR A 30 -4.49 8.47 6.87
CA THR A 30 -3.29 8.09 7.65
C THR A 30 -2.94 6.64 7.35
N PRO A 31 -2.05 6.39 6.37
CA PRO A 31 -1.64 5.03 6.05
C PRO A 31 -0.91 4.35 7.21
N LEU A 32 -1.10 3.03 7.35
CA LEU A 32 -0.26 2.24 8.25
C LEU A 32 1.16 2.17 7.70
N THR A 33 1.30 1.89 6.41
CA THR A 33 2.59 1.90 5.73
C THR A 33 2.42 2.13 4.24
N ILE A 34 3.49 2.63 3.62
CA ILE A 34 3.62 2.82 2.19
C ILE A 34 4.94 2.19 1.78
N ALA A 35 4.91 1.33 0.77
CA ALA A 35 6.10 0.64 0.28
C ALA A 35 6.18 0.70 -1.24
N ARG A 36 7.41 0.78 -1.77
CA ARG A 36 7.66 0.59 -3.20
C ARG A 36 7.59 -0.88 -3.55
N VAL A 37 6.88 -1.22 -4.61
CA VAL A 37 6.82 -2.59 -5.12
C VAL A 37 8.06 -2.85 -5.98
N ILE A 38 8.71 -4.00 -5.78
CA ILE A 38 9.94 -4.37 -6.49
C ILE A 38 9.67 -5.52 -7.46
N ARG A 39 9.22 -6.66 -6.94
CA ARG A 39 8.92 -7.86 -7.72
C ARG A 39 8.05 -8.84 -6.94
N TRP A 40 7.41 -9.75 -7.66
CA TRP A 40 6.74 -10.90 -7.06
C TRP A 40 7.77 -11.85 -6.41
N ILE A 41 7.58 -12.14 -5.13
CA ILE A 41 8.33 -13.20 -4.43
C ILE A 41 7.62 -14.54 -4.62
N ILE A 42 6.29 -14.52 -4.55
CA ILE A 42 5.42 -15.66 -4.84
C ILE A 42 4.46 -15.21 -5.93
N LEU A 43 4.47 -15.92 -7.07
CA LEU A 43 3.61 -15.59 -8.20
C LEU A 43 2.17 -16.07 -7.92
N PRO A 44 1.15 -15.21 -8.09
CA PRO A 44 -0.25 -15.63 -7.96
C PRO A 44 -0.62 -16.74 -8.97
N THR A 45 -1.18 -17.85 -8.48
CA THR A 45 -1.58 -18.99 -9.33
C THR A 45 -3.09 -19.13 -9.52
N GLN A 46 -3.89 -18.69 -8.55
CA GLN A 46 -5.36 -18.87 -8.55
C GLN A 46 -6.06 -17.55 -8.24
N THR A 47 -6.07 -17.14 -6.96
CA THR A 47 -6.75 -15.92 -6.51
C THR A 47 -6.09 -14.67 -7.09
N SER A 48 -6.90 -13.77 -7.67
CA SER A 48 -6.45 -12.50 -8.25
C SER A 48 -5.38 -12.64 -9.35
N ARG A 49 -5.22 -13.83 -9.96
CA ARG A 49 -4.21 -14.06 -10.99
C ARG A 49 -4.34 -13.09 -12.17
N THR A 50 -5.54 -12.97 -12.73
CA THR A 50 -5.81 -12.09 -13.87
C THR A 50 -5.52 -10.62 -13.57
N PRO A 51 -6.13 -9.98 -12.55
CA PRO A 51 -5.90 -8.56 -12.29
C PRO A 51 -4.45 -8.25 -11.88
N LEU A 52 -3.71 -9.21 -11.34
CA LEU A 52 -2.32 -9.00 -10.94
C LEU A 52 -1.30 -9.23 -12.06
N LEU A 53 -1.59 -10.12 -13.03
CA LEU A 53 -0.60 -10.62 -14.00
C LEU A 53 -0.96 -10.42 -15.48
N ALA A 54 -2.25 -10.30 -15.85
CA ALA A 54 -2.68 -10.42 -17.25
C ALA A 54 -2.19 -9.28 -18.16
N HIS A 55 -1.88 -8.11 -17.60
CA HIS A 55 -1.53 -6.91 -18.36
C HIS A 55 -0.04 -6.55 -18.28
N ASN A 56 0.79 -7.42 -17.71
CA ASN A 56 2.19 -7.11 -17.38
C ASN A 56 2.32 -5.75 -16.68
N THR A 57 1.36 -5.47 -15.78
CA THR A 57 1.24 -4.18 -15.09
C THR A 57 2.48 -3.94 -14.24
N HIS A 58 3.09 -2.76 -14.42
CA HIS A 58 4.10 -2.27 -13.50
C HIS A 58 3.41 -1.74 -12.25
N TRP A 59 3.65 -2.39 -11.11
CA TRP A 59 3.14 -1.96 -9.82
C TRP A 59 4.18 -1.07 -9.15
N ASP A 60 3.77 0.12 -8.69
CA ASP A 60 4.67 1.13 -8.14
C ASP A 60 4.63 1.15 -6.61
N LEU A 61 3.41 1.14 -6.04
CA LEU A 61 3.19 1.38 -4.62
C LEU A 61 2.23 0.34 -4.02
N LEU A 62 2.60 -0.10 -2.82
CA LEU A 62 1.70 -0.77 -1.89
C LEU A 62 1.33 0.24 -0.80
N LEU A 63 0.03 0.50 -0.66
CA LEU A 63 -0.55 1.38 0.34
C LEU A 63 -1.45 0.56 1.25
N ILE A 64 -1.19 0.58 2.56
CA ILE A 64 -2.03 -0.13 3.55
C ILE A 64 -2.76 0.89 4.40
N LEU A 65 -4.10 0.84 4.39
CA LEU A 65 -4.97 1.75 5.13
C LEU A 65 -5.75 1.00 6.23
N PRO A 66 -5.90 1.59 7.43
CA PRO A 66 -6.72 1.02 8.51
C PRO A 66 -8.21 1.34 8.32
N THR A 67 -8.70 1.31 7.07
CA THR A 67 -10.08 1.60 6.69
C THR A 67 -10.47 0.75 5.47
N THR A 68 -11.78 0.58 5.27
CA THR A 68 -12.37 -0.12 4.10
C THR A 68 -12.97 0.85 3.09
N GLY A 69 -12.85 2.16 3.32
CA GLY A 69 -13.32 3.17 2.39
C GLY A 69 -12.56 3.19 1.06
N PRO A 70 -13.17 3.71 -0.01
CA PRO A 70 -12.48 3.91 -1.29
C PRO A 70 -11.38 4.96 -1.14
N LEU A 71 -10.41 4.94 -2.06
CA LEU A 71 -9.40 5.99 -2.14
C LEU A 71 -10.06 7.34 -2.52
N PRO A 72 -9.62 8.46 -1.92
CA PRO A 72 -10.11 9.80 -2.25
C PRO A 72 -10.13 10.07 -3.76
N PRO A 73 -11.16 10.77 -4.28
CA PRO A 73 -11.26 11.10 -5.70
C PRO A 73 -10.04 11.85 -6.25
N THR A 74 -9.34 12.60 -5.41
CA THR A 74 -8.12 13.33 -5.76
C THR A 74 -6.96 12.42 -6.17
N LEU A 75 -6.94 11.16 -5.72
CA LEU A 75 -5.90 10.18 -6.07
C LEU A 75 -6.22 9.41 -7.34
N GLN A 76 -7.50 9.31 -7.72
CA GLN A 76 -7.94 8.49 -8.86
C GLN A 76 -7.27 8.88 -10.19
N PRO A 77 -7.07 10.18 -10.54
CA PRO A 77 -6.40 10.57 -11.77
C PRO A 77 -4.91 10.17 -11.83
N LEU A 78 -4.31 9.87 -10.68
CA LEU A 78 -2.89 9.52 -10.55
C LEU A 78 -2.66 8.01 -10.71
N ILE A 79 -3.73 7.20 -10.70
CA ILE A 79 -3.69 5.74 -10.67
C ILE A 79 -4.15 5.19 -12.03
N GLN A 80 -3.31 4.38 -12.68
CA GLN A 80 -3.62 3.69 -13.92
C GLN A 80 -4.30 2.33 -13.68
N HIS A 81 -3.75 1.55 -12.75
CA HIS A 81 -4.32 0.27 -12.34
C HIS A 81 -4.37 0.19 -10.83
N HIS A 82 -5.47 -0.40 -10.34
CA HIS A 82 -5.72 -0.55 -8.92
C HIS A 82 -6.16 -1.97 -8.63
N TRP A 83 -5.45 -2.62 -7.72
CA TRP A 83 -5.91 -3.86 -7.11
C TRP A 83 -6.04 -3.67 -5.60
N THR A 84 -7.00 -4.35 -4.99
CA THR A 84 -7.22 -4.24 -3.55
C THR A 84 -7.67 -5.54 -2.92
N VAL A 85 -7.31 -5.71 -1.65
CA VAL A 85 -7.83 -6.77 -0.78
C VAL A 85 -8.00 -6.22 0.63
N THR A 86 -9.07 -6.66 1.31
CA THR A 86 -9.31 -6.35 2.71
C THR A 86 -9.01 -7.57 3.56
N ALA A 87 -8.29 -7.39 4.66
CA ALA A 87 -7.98 -8.46 5.59
C ALA A 87 -8.17 -7.99 7.05
N GLY A 88 -8.55 -8.93 7.92
CA GLY A 88 -8.60 -8.68 9.34
C GLY A 88 -7.19 -8.65 9.94
N VAL A 89 -6.87 -7.60 10.69
CA VAL A 89 -5.59 -7.45 11.38
C VAL A 89 -5.83 -7.55 12.89
N PRO A 90 -5.00 -8.30 13.64
CA PRO A 90 -5.03 -8.27 15.10
C PRO A 90 -4.85 -6.84 15.64
N SER A 91 -5.76 -6.38 16.51
CA SER A 91 -5.74 -5.00 17.03
C SER A 91 -4.42 -4.66 17.73
N GLN A 92 -3.83 -5.63 18.44
CA GLN A 92 -2.55 -5.46 19.13
C GLN A 92 -1.41 -5.08 18.17
N LEU A 93 -1.42 -5.61 16.94
CA LEU A 93 -0.43 -5.24 15.93
C LEU A 93 -0.61 -3.79 15.49
N LEU A 94 -1.85 -3.33 15.32
CA LEU A 94 -2.12 -1.94 14.92
C LEU A 94 -1.69 -0.94 16.00
N THR A 95 -2.02 -1.21 17.27
CA THR A 95 -1.68 -0.32 18.39
C THR A 95 -0.18 -0.13 18.55
N SER A 96 0.61 -1.19 18.34
CA SER A 96 2.08 -1.17 18.51
C SER A 96 2.84 -0.94 17.20
N PHE A 97 2.15 -0.82 16.06
CA PHE A 97 2.78 -0.79 14.74
C PHE A 97 3.80 0.34 14.60
N GLY A 98 3.42 1.56 14.95
CA GLY A 98 4.27 2.75 14.78
C GLY A 98 5.60 2.62 15.53
N ALA A 99 5.54 2.29 16.83
CA ALA A 99 6.74 2.13 17.66
C ALA A 99 7.64 1.00 17.14
N ARG A 100 7.06 -0.17 16.87
CA ARG A 100 7.82 -1.35 16.40
C ARG A 100 8.43 -1.13 15.02
N ASN A 101 7.73 -0.45 14.13
CA ASN A 101 8.27 -0.11 12.80
C ASN A 101 9.45 0.86 12.91
N GLN A 102 9.38 1.84 13.81
CA GLN A 102 10.51 2.76 14.06
C GLN A 102 11.74 2.01 14.61
N GLU A 103 11.56 1.10 15.56
CA GLU A 103 12.66 0.26 16.09
C GLU A 103 13.30 -0.61 15.01
N LEU A 104 12.49 -1.18 14.10
CA LEU A 104 12.98 -2.02 13.01
C LEU A 104 13.72 -1.22 11.93
N LEU A 105 13.31 0.02 11.67
CA LEU A 105 13.96 0.91 10.71
C LEU A 105 15.23 1.58 11.29
N HIS A 106 15.32 1.68 12.62
CA HIS A 106 16.41 2.33 13.33
C HIS A 106 16.94 1.43 14.47
N PRO A 107 17.57 0.29 14.14
CA PRO A 107 18.10 -0.61 15.16
C PRO A 107 19.21 0.07 15.97
N ALA A 108 19.26 -0.18 17.27
CA ALA A 108 20.37 0.26 18.11
C ALA A 108 21.68 -0.35 17.58
N ALA A 109 22.76 0.44 17.60
CA ALA A 109 24.08 -0.05 17.21
C ALA A 109 24.47 -1.25 18.10
N ALA A 110 24.94 -2.33 17.48
CA ALA A 110 25.44 -3.48 18.22
C ALA A 110 26.68 -3.05 19.03
N THR A 111 26.56 -3.06 20.36
CA THR A 111 27.67 -2.89 21.32
C THR A 111 28.51 -4.15 21.40
#